data_AF-A0A9W9Z6D9-F1
#
_entry.id   AF-A0A9W9Z6D9-F1
#
_cell.length_a   1.000
_cell.length_b   1.000
_cell.length_c   1.000
_cell.angle_alpha   90.00
_cell.angle_beta   90.00
_cell.angle_gamma   90.00
#
_symmetry.space_group_name_H-M   'P 1'
#
loop_
_entity.id
_entity.type
_entity.pdbx_description
1 polymer ?
#
loop_
_entity_poly.entity_id
_entity_poly.type
_entity_poly.pdbx_seq_one_letter_code
_entity_poly.pdbx_strand_id
1 'polypeptide(L)'
;MERNAAMANITCSSPLGGTNATKNFKGLYRLSCRAKNDMWFDLMDQYGDLGGFLSVLSLIGIILYFVTSSDSGSLVIDCLSANGDPDPPVPQRVFWALTEGGADALQALQAVSIAAGLPYTILLCFMCVSLWRAVQMEAGDLDPNGPQFSVSLFNPISWPSCRGVFKLLLATVAPAMMVAEFTFPVNGISYVGWAVLFLFFGVATAIRTGIRVEDGIQGNMVEDFFVVMLLYPFAAYQMDQHVLNHRQTKMNGDVEHGHVCENPAPKLIVIL
;
A
#
# COMPACT_ATOMS: atom_id res chain seq x y z
N MET A 1 -4.15 20.18 32.86
CA MET A 1 -4.12 19.27 34.04
C MET A 1 -2.70 18.91 34.45
N GLU A 2 -1.92 18.20 33.63
CA GLU A 2 -0.58 17.69 33.99
C GLU A 2 0.36 18.71 34.62
N ARG A 3 0.45 19.90 34.02
CA ARG A 3 1.29 20.98 34.55
C ARG A 3 0.85 21.42 35.95
N ASN A 4 -0.45 21.52 36.21
CA ASN A 4 -0.99 21.94 37.51
C ASN A 4 -0.81 20.83 38.56
N ALA A 5 -0.93 19.56 38.16
CA ALA A 5 -0.64 18.42 39.01
C ALA A 5 0.86 18.36 39.39
N ALA A 6 1.75 18.64 38.44
CA ALA A 6 3.18 18.74 38.69
C ALA A 6 3.53 19.91 39.62
N MET A 7 2.91 21.07 39.44
CA MET A 7 3.09 22.23 40.33
C MET A 7 2.53 21.99 41.74
N ALA A 8 1.52 21.12 41.87
CA ALA A 8 0.96 20.68 43.15
C ALA A 8 1.75 19.55 43.83
N ASN A 9 2.92 19.18 43.29
CA ASN A 9 3.79 18.10 43.77
C ASN A 9 3.11 16.72 43.84
N ILE A 10 2.11 16.47 42.98
CA ILE A 10 1.48 15.15 42.83
C ILE A 10 2.44 14.29 42.01
N THR A 11 2.94 13.19 42.54
CA THR A 11 3.76 12.20 41.83
C THR A 11 2.94 10.95 41.49
N CYS A 12 3.48 10.05 40.64
CA CYS A 12 2.80 8.78 40.33
C CYS A 12 2.52 7.93 41.59
N SER A 13 3.37 8.05 42.62
CA SER A 13 3.23 7.34 43.90
C SER A 13 2.36 8.07 44.93
N SER A 14 1.81 9.24 44.58
CA SER A 14 0.96 10.01 45.49
C SER A 14 -0.33 9.24 45.83
N PRO A 15 -0.74 9.20 47.11
CA PRO A 15 -1.98 8.54 47.53
C PRO A 15 -3.24 9.23 46.99
N LEU A 16 -3.14 10.51 46.63
CA LEU A 16 -4.20 11.29 45.99
C LEU A 16 -3.70 11.79 44.62
N GLY A 17 -4.50 11.59 43.56
CA GLY A 17 -4.15 11.98 42.20
C GLY A 17 -3.00 11.20 41.53
N GLY A 18 -2.41 10.19 42.20
CA GLY A 18 -1.39 9.28 41.64
C GLY A 18 -1.98 8.08 40.89
N THR A 19 -1.13 7.11 40.52
CA THR A 19 -1.45 5.98 39.63
C THR A 19 -2.65 5.15 40.10
N ASN A 20 -2.68 4.75 41.38
CA ASN A 20 -3.75 3.92 41.95
C ASN A 20 -4.74 4.74 42.81
N ALA A 21 -4.69 6.07 42.73
CA ALA A 21 -5.51 6.93 43.57
C ALA A 21 -6.95 7.00 43.03
N THR A 22 -7.93 6.62 43.86
CA THR A 22 -9.36 6.75 43.53
C THR A 22 -9.90 8.17 43.74
N LYS A 23 -9.19 9.00 44.51
CA LYS A 23 -9.58 10.38 44.81
C LYS A 23 -8.62 11.39 44.19
N ASN A 24 -9.17 12.48 43.67
CA ASN A 24 -8.42 13.60 43.14
C ASN A 24 -7.75 14.42 44.26
N PHE A 25 -6.66 15.12 43.94
CA PHE A 25 -6.08 16.13 44.83
C PHE A 25 -6.48 17.51 44.31
N LYS A 26 -7.44 18.18 44.95
CA LYS A 26 -7.98 19.47 44.50
C LYS A 26 -8.51 19.43 43.05
N GLY A 27 -9.17 18.34 42.65
CA GLY A 27 -9.65 18.15 41.27
C GLY A 27 -8.56 17.78 40.27
N LEU A 28 -7.32 17.51 40.70
CA LEU A 28 -6.20 17.18 39.83
C LEU A 28 -5.82 15.69 39.94
N TYR A 29 -5.62 15.08 38.78
CA TYR A 29 -4.96 13.78 38.59
C TYR A 29 -3.66 13.98 37.82
N ARG A 30 -2.71 13.07 37.99
CA ARG A 30 -1.51 12.96 37.14
C ARG A 30 -1.77 11.91 36.06
N LEU A 31 -2.32 12.36 34.93
CA LEU A 31 -2.67 11.56 33.75
C LEU A 31 -1.47 10.78 33.21
N SER A 32 -0.24 11.30 33.28
CA SER A 32 0.95 10.61 32.78
C SER A 32 1.16 9.23 33.40
N CYS A 33 0.62 9.00 34.59
CA CYS A 33 0.78 7.77 35.35
C CYS A 33 -0.52 6.96 35.47
N ARG A 34 -1.62 7.38 34.81
CA ARG A 34 -2.92 6.70 34.84
C ARG A 34 -3.04 5.65 33.75
N ALA A 35 -3.92 4.67 33.98
CA ALA A 35 -4.33 3.74 32.94
C ALA A 35 -5.06 4.46 31.82
N LYS A 36 -4.86 4.03 30.56
CA LYS A 36 -5.44 4.67 29.37
C LYS A 36 -6.97 4.74 29.42
N ASN A 37 -7.61 3.71 29.99
CA ASN A 37 -9.07 3.60 30.05
C ASN A 37 -9.70 4.63 30.99
N ASP A 38 -9.01 4.98 32.08
CA ASP A 38 -9.53 5.90 33.10
C ASP A 38 -9.19 7.36 32.80
N MET A 39 -8.12 7.57 32.01
CA MET A 39 -7.55 8.88 31.71
C MET A 39 -8.59 9.88 31.14
N TRP A 40 -9.52 9.39 30.30
CA TRP A 40 -10.58 10.22 29.73
C TRP A 40 -11.63 10.64 30.75
N PHE A 41 -12.01 9.74 31.65
CA PHE A 41 -13.01 10.02 32.70
C PHE A 41 -12.43 10.90 33.81
N ASP A 42 -11.15 10.71 34.17
CA ASP A 42 -10.43 11.59 35.09
C ASP A 42 -10.30 13.03 34.54
N LEU A 43 -10.22 13.17 33.21
CA LEU A 43 -10.24 14.47 32.55
C LEU A 43 -11.58 15.17 32.73
N MET A 44 -12.68 14.44 32.61
CA MET A 44 -14.03 15.00 32.75
C MET A 44 -14.33 15.39 34.20
N ASP A 45 -13.83 14.64 35.19
CA ASP A 45 -14.00 14.95 36.62
C ASP A 45 -13.46 16.35 37.02
N GLN A 46 -12.55 16.93 36.23
CA GLN A 46 -12.04 18.29 36.48
C GLN A 46 -13.09 19.39 36.31
N TYR A 47 -14.14 19.13 35.53
CA TYR A 47 -15.16 20.12 35.24
C TYR A 47 -16.16 20.28 36.41
N GLY A 48 -15.84 19.74 37.59
CA GLY A 48 -16.63 19.86 38.80
C GLY A 48 -17.99 19.19 38.63
N ASP A 49 -19.07 19.90 38.95
CA ASP A 49 -20.44 19.36 38.87
C ASP A 49 -20.85 18.92 37.46
N LEU A 50 -20.21 19.42 36.39
CA LEU A 50 -20.46 18.97 35.02
C LEU A 50 -19.75 17.66 34.66
N GLY A 51 -18.74 17.22 35.44
CA GLY A 51 -17.89 16.09 35.07
C GLY A 51 -18.63 14.76 34.94
N GLY A 52 -19.62 14.52 35.82
CA GLY A 52 -20.50 13.36 35.75
C GLY A 52 -21.38 13.35 34.50
N PHE A 53 -21.97 14.50 34.15
CA PHE A 53 -22.79 14.65 32.94
C PHE A 53 -21.95 14.43 31.68
N LEU A 54 -20.77 15.05 31.58
CA LEU A 54 -19.86 14.90 30.45
C LEU A 54 -19.35 13.47 30.30
N SER A 55 -19.07 12.78 31.40
CA SER A 55 -18.67 11.36 31.39
C SER A 55 -19.76 10.47 30.79
N VAL A 56 -21.01 10.63 31.24
CA VAL A 56 -22.16 9.87 30.70
C VAL A 56 -22.39 10.19 29.23
N LEU A 57 -22.36 11.47 28.85
CA LEU A 57 -22.51 11.88 27.46
C LEU A 57 -21.41 11.29 26.57
N SER A 58 -20.16 11.30 27.05
CA SER A 58 -19.03 10.72 26.32
C SER A 58 -19.17 9.20 26.16
N LEU A 59 -19.68 8.50 27.17
CA LEU A 59 -19.94 7.06 27.10
C LEU A 59 -21.00 6.75 26.03
N ILE A 60 -22.10 7.50 26.02
CA ILE A 60 -23.15 7.38 24.99
C ILE A 60 -22.57 7.65 23.60
N GLY A 61 -21.77 8.71 23.46
CA GLY A 61 -21.12 9.07 22.20
C GLY A 61 -20.18 7.98 21.68
N ILE A 62 -19.37 7.39 22.55
CA ILE A 62 -18.47 6.28 22.22
C ILE A 62 -19.28 5.04 21.77
N ILE A 63 -20.35 4.69 22.49
CA ILE A 63 -21.23 3.57 22.12
C ILE A 63 -21.86 3.80 20.74
N LEU A 64 -22.44 4.98 20.50
CA LEU A 64 -23.07 5.31 19.21
C LEU A 64 -22.05 5.28 18.07
N TYR A 65 -20.85 5.81 18.30
CA TYR A 65 -19.76 5.75 17.34
C TYR A 65 -19.41 4.30 16.99
N PHE A 66 -19.22 3.44 18.00
CA PHE A 66 -18.90 2.03 17.76
C PHE A 66 -20.00 1.28 17.03
N VAL A 67 -21.27 1.46 17.42
CA VAL A 67 -22.41 0.80 16.76
C VAL A 67 -22.53 1.25 15.31
N THR A 68 -22.49 2.56 15.04
CA THR A 68 -22.63 3.11 13.68
C THR A 68 -21.43 2.74 12.79
N SER A 69 -20.22 2.75 13.36
CA SER A 69 -19.00 2.36 12.64
C SER A 69 -18.99 0.87 12.32
N SER A 70 -19.45 0.01 13.23
CA SER A 70 -19.53 -1.43 13.02
C SER A 70 -20.62 -1.81 12.01
N ASP A 71 -21.76 -1.13 12.05
CA ASP A 71 -22.85 -1.32 11.08
C ASP A 71 -22.39 -1.01 9.64
N SER A 72 -21.66 0.11 9.45
CA SER A 72 -21.09 0.49 8.16
C SER A 72 -19.93 -0.41 7.72
N GLY A 73 -19.05 -0.80 8.66
CA GLY A 73 -17.90 -1.66 8.37
C GLY A 73 -18.30 -3.06 7.93
N SER A 74 -19.22 -3.68 8.68
CA SER A 74 -19.75 -5.01 8.35
C SER A 74 -20.46 -5.03 7.00
N LEU A 75 -21.18 -3.97 6.61
CA LEU A 75 -21.81 -3.85 5.29
C LEU A 75 -20.77 -3.90 4.17
N VAL A 76 -19.69 -3.12 4.27
CA VAL A 76 -18.64 -3.08 3.23
C VAL A 76 -17.97 -4.45 3.09
N ILE A 77 -17.64 -5.10 4.21
CA ILE A 77 -17.01 -6.43 4.21
C ILE A 77 -17.96 -7.49 3.63
N ASP A 78 -19.25 -7.37 3.90
CA ASP A 78 -20.26 -8.29 3.39
C ASP A 78 -20.44 -8.14 1.87
N CYS A 79 -20.52 -6.91 1.36
CA CYS A 79 -20.54 -6.64 -0.08
C CYS A 79 -19.27 -7.16 -0.78
N LEU A 80 -18.08 -6.96 -0.18
CA LEU A 80 -16.83 -7.48 -0.73
C LEU A 80 -16.81 -9.03 -0.76
N SER A 81 -17.37 -9.66 0.27
CA SER A 81 -17.43 -11.13 0.39
C SER A 81 -18.49 -11.76 -0.51
N ALA A 82 -19.53 -11.01 -0.87
CA ALA A 82 -20.62 -11.41 -1.77
C ALA A 82 -20.37 -11.03 -3.25
N ASN A 83 -19.11 -10.85 -3.68
CA ASN A 83 -18.75 -10.47 -5.04
C ASN A 83 -19.37 -9.14 -5.51
N GLY A 84 -19.59 -8.20 -4.58
CA GLY A 84 -20.15 -6.88 -4.85
C GLY A 84 -21.68 -6.80 -4.85
N ASP A 85 -22.38 -7.83 -4.35
CA ASP A 85 -23.84 -7.77 -4.18
C ASP A 85 -24.22 -6.67 -3.17
N PRO A 86 -25.08 -5.69 -3.55
CA PRO A 86 -25.53 -4.64 -2.64
C PRO A 86 -26.42 -5.14 -1.49
N ASP A 87 -27.05 -6.32 -1.62
CA ASP A 87 -27.93 -6.91 -0.59
C ASP A 87 -27.44 -8.31 -0.15
N PRO A 88 -26.31 -8.39 0.58
CA PRO A 88 -25.74 -9.66 1.01
C PRO A 88 -26.54 -10.37 2.13
N PRO A 89 -26.39 -11.70 2.29
CA PRO A 89 -27.20 -12.49 3.21
C PRO A 89 -26.93 -12.17 4.69
N VAL A 90 -27.99 -11.85 5.44
CA VAL A 90 -27.96 -11.45 6.87
C VAL A 90 -27.06 -12.30 7.80
N PRO A 91 -27.00 -13.64 7.69
CA PRO A 91 -26.11 -14.45 8.54
C PRO A 91 -24.62 -14.12 8.36
N GLN A 92 -24.20 -13.74 7.14
CA GLN A 92 -22.82 -13.38 6.82
C GLN A 92 -22.45 -12.04 7.45
N ARG A 93 -23.37 -11.07 7.40
CA ARG A 93 -23.24 -9.79 8.10
C ARG A 93 -23.05 -9.94 9.61
N VAL A 94 -23.89 -10.77 10.25
CA VAL A 94 -23.82 -11.01 11.70
C VAL A 94 -22.52 -11.72 12.08
N PHE A 95 -22.04 -12.64 11.24
CA PHE A 95 -20.75 -13.29 11.42
C PHE A 95 -19.61 -12.26 11.49
N TRP A 96 -19.50 -11.36 10.51
CA TRP A 96 -18.45 -10.34 10.48
C TRP A 96 -18.54 -9.36 11.66
N ALA A 97 -19.75 -8.86 11.96
CA ALA A 97 -19.98 -7.95 13.08
C ALA A 97 -19.56 -8.53 14.45
N LEU A 98 -19.75 -9.84 14.66
CA LEU A 98 -19.34 -10.51 15.90
C LEU A 98 -17.84 -10.77 15.95
N THR A 99 -17.21 -11.11 14.82
CA THR A 99 -15.77 -11.40 14.77
C THR A 99 -14.90 -10.15 14.97
N GLU A 100 -15.38 -8.96 14.61
CA GLU A 100 -14.65 -7.70 14.76
C GLU A 100 -14.62 -7.17 16.21
N GLY A 101 -15.60 -7.54 17.05
CA GLY A 101 -15.80 -6.99 18.39
C GLY A 101 -15.09 -7.71 19.56
N GLY A 102 -14.11 -8.58 19.29
CA GLY A 102 -13.44 -9.40 20.32
C GLY A 102 -12.78 -8.59 21.45
N ALA A 103 -12.93 -9.06 22.69
CA ALA A 103 -12.81 -8.21 23.88
C ALA A 103 -11.39 -7.96 24.46
N ASP A 104 -10.33 -8.62 23.99
CA ASP A 104 -9.07 -8.67 24.80
C ASP A 104 -7.77 -8.49 24.02
N ALA A 105 -7.77 -7.58 23.04
CA ALA A 105 -6.73 -7.55 22.02
C ALA A 105 -6.13 -6.17 21.75
N LEU A 106 -6.17 -5.18 22.65
CA LEU A 106 -5.75 -3.80 22.31
C LEU A 106 -4.33 -3.71 21.69
N GLN A 107 -3.38 -4.46 22.24
CA GLN A 107 -2.02 -4.52 21.69
C GLN A 107 -1.94 -5.32 20.38
N ALA A 108 -2.71 -6.39 20.27
CA ALA A 108 -2.78 -7.18 19.04
C ALA A 108 -3.48 -6.42 17.91
N LEU A 109 -4.53 -5.64 18.21
CA LEU A 109 -5.26 -4.78 17.27
C LEU A 109 -4.33 -3.73 16.68
N GLN A 110 -3.49 -3.09 17.51
CA GLN A 110 -2.49 -2.12 17.02
C GLN A 110 -1.44 -2.79 16.12
N ALA A 111 -0.97 -3.98 16.49
CA ALA A 111 -0.01 -4.72 15.67
C ALA A 111 -0.63 -5.14 14.33
N VAL A 112 -1.87 -5.65 14.34
CA VAL A 112 -2.62 -6.04 13.15
C VAL A 112 -2.91 -4.85 12.26
N SER A 113 -3.30 -3.69 12.80
CA SER A 113 -3.54 -2.49 11.99
C SER A 113 -2.29 -2.01 11.26
N ILE A 114 -1.12 -2.09 11.90
CA ILE A 114 0.15 -1.73 11.26
C ILE A 114 0.53 -2.77 10.21
N ALA A 115 0.41 -4.06 10.54
CA ALA A 115 0.76 -5.15 9.64
C ALA A 115 -0.14 -5.21 8.40
N ALA A 116 -1.45 -4.97 8.56
CA ALA A 116 -2.42 -4.94 7.46
C ALA A 116 -2.43 -3.60 6.69
N GLY A 117 -2.11 -2.48 7.35
CA GLY A 117 -2.09 -1.16 6.72
C GLY A 117 -0.99 -1.01 5.67
N LEU A 118 0.18 -1.62 5.89
CA LEU A 118 1.31 -1.54 4.97
C LEU A 118 1.00 -2.09 3.56
N PRO A 119 0.54 -3.35 3.39
CA PRO A 119 0.19 -3.86 2.05
C PRO A 119 -0.99 -3.11 1.43
N TYR A 120 -1.98 -2.68 2.24
CA TYR A 120 -3.12 -1.93 1.73
C TYR A 120 -2.70 -0.54 1.21
N THR A 121 -1.73 0.11 1.83
CA THR A 121 -1.16 1.39 1.35
C THR A 121 -0.54 1.24 -0.05
N ILE A 122 0.16 0.13 -0.31
CA ILE A 122 0.73 -0.16 -1.63
C ILE A 122 -0.39 -0.32 -2.67
N LEU A 123 -1.47 -1.02 -2.34
CA LEU A 123 -2.64 -1.17 -3.22
C LEU A 123 -3.32 0.18 -3.50
N LEU A 124 -3.49 1.03 -2.48
CA LEU A 124 -4.07 2.36 -2.66
C LEU A 124 -3.22 3.24 -3.58
N CYS A 125 -1.88 3.16 -3.50
CA CYS A 125 -1.01 3.86 -4.44
C CYS A 125 -1.26 3.43 -5.89
N PHE A 126 -1.42 2.12 -6.15
CA PHE A 126 -1.78 1.62 -7.48
C PHE A 126 -3.18 2.06 -7.90
N MET A 127 -4.15 2.05 -6.98
CA MET A 127 -5.51 2.52 -7.25
C MET A 127 -5.52 4.01 -7.66
N CYS A 128 -4.74 4.87 -6.99
CA CYS A 128 -4.62 6.28 -7.36
C CYS A 128 -4.11 6.46 -8.80
N VAL A 129 -3.09 5.70 -9.21
CA VAL A 129 -2.56 5.74 -10.59
C VAL A 129 -3.58 5.20 -11.58
N SER A 130 -4.27 4.10 -11.26
CA SER A 130 -5.30 3.53 -12.12
C SER A 130 -6.47 4.49 -12.33
N LEU A 131 -6.90 5.18 -11.26
CA LEU A 131 -7.98 6.17 -11.30
C LEU A 131 -7.56 7.39 -12.13
N TRP A 132 -6.34 7.89 -11.94
CA TRP A 132 -5.79 8.95 -12.76
C TRP A 132 -5.83 8.60 -14.25
N ARG A 133 -5.39 7.38 -14.62
CA ARG A 133 -5.43 6.92 -16.02
C ARG A 133 -6.86 6.74 -16.54
N ALA A 134 -7.77 6.21 -15.72
CA ALA A 134 -9.17 6.05 -16.07
C ALA A 134 -9.83 7.40 -16.40
N VAL A 135 -9.59 8.41 -15.57
CA VAL A 135 -10.09 9.77 -15.80
C VAL A 135 -9.47 10.38 -17.07
N GLN A 136 -8.19 10.15 -17.33
CA GLN A 136 -7.53 10.64 -18.55
C GLN A 136 -8.03 9.96 -19.83
N MET A 137 -8.40 8.68 -19.75
CA MET A 137 -9.06 7.98 -20.87
C MET A 137 -10.45 8.56 -21.14
N GLU A 138 -11.21 8.89 -20.11
CA GLU A 138 -12.53 9.51 -20.25
C GLU A 138 -12.45 10.96 -20.73
N ALA A 139 -11.40 11.70 -20.35
CA ALA A 139 -11.10 13.04 -20.84
C ALA A 139 -10.66 13.07 -22.32
N GLY A 140 -10.29 11.92 -22.89
CA GLY A 140 -9.80 11.79 -24.27
C GLY A 140 -8.30 12.07 -24.45
N ASP A 141 -7.55 12.26 -23.36
CA ASP A 141 -6.10 12.50 -23.39
C ASP A 141 -5.30 11.19 -23.57
N LEU A 142 -5.83 10.06 -23.08
CA LEU A 142 -5.24 8.74 -23.27
C LEU A 142 -6.11 7.89 -24.19
N ASP A 143 -5.51 7.33 -25.24
CA ASP A 143 -6.20 6.39 -26.13
C ASP A 143 -6.05 4.95 -25.60
N PRO A 144 -7.14 4.29 -25.16
CA PRO A 144 -7.08 2.91 -24.68
C PRO A 144 -6.65 1.91 -25.75
N ASN A 145 -6.85 2.24 -27.04
CA ASN A 145 -6.45 1.39 -28.18
C ASN A 145 -5.10 1.79 -28.79
N GLY A 146 -4.36 2.69 -28.15
CA GLY A 146 -3.04 3.11 -28.60
C GLY A 146 -2.00 1.98 -28.60
N PRO A 147 -0.79 2.23 -29.14
CA PRO A 147 0.30 1.26 -29.11
C PRO A 147 0.68 0.93 -27.66
N GLN A 148 0.74 -0.37 -27.36
CA GLN A 148 1.09 -0.91 -26.04
C GLN A 148 2.31 -1.83 -26.18
N PHE A 149 2.99 -2.10 -25.06
CA PHE A 149 4.01 -3.14 -25.04
C PHE A 149 3.43 -4.48 -25.51
N SER A 150 4.16 -5.16 -26.40
CA SER A 150 3.71 -6.44 -26.99
C SER A 150 3.59 -7.58 -25.99
N VAL A 151 4.19 -7.45 -24.80
CA VAL A 151 4.08 -8.39 -23.69
C VAL A 151 3.73 -7.67 -22.40
N SER A 152 2.86 -8.27 -21.59
CA SER A 152 2.53 -7.77 -20.25
C SER A 152 3.70 -7.91 -19.28
N LEU A 153 3.76 -7.03 -18.29
CA LEU A 153 4.84 -7.00 -17.29
C LEU A 153 4.95 -8.33 -16.52
N PHE A 154 3.81 -8.89 -16.12
CA PHE A 154 3.73 -10.14 -15.34
C PHE A 154 3.65 -11.41 -16.20
N ASN A 155 3.89 -11.31 -17.51
CA ASN A 155 3.88 -12.47 -18.42
C ASN A 155 4.72 -13.66 -17.91
N PRO A 156 5.92 -13.48 -17.31
CA PRO A 156 6.70 -14.58 -16.76
C PRO A 156 6.01 -15.39 -15.66
N ILE A 157 5.11 -14.76 -14.90
CA ILE A 157 4.36 -15.40 -13.81
C ILE A 157 3.18 -16.18 -14.41
N SER A 158 2.43 -15.55 -15.31
CA SER A 158 1.25 -16.18 -15.93
C SER A 158 1.63 -17.34 -16.86
N TRP A 159 2.77 -17.25 -17.55
CA TRP A 159 3.23 -18.23 -18.53
C TRP A 159 4.73 -18.51 -18.35
N PRO A 160 5.11 -19.42 -17.42
CA PRO A 160 6.51 -19.68 -17.12
C PRO A 160 7.20 -20.46 -18.24
N SER A 161 8.14 -19.81 -18.94
CA SER A 161 9.05 -20.47 -19.89
C SER A 161 10.42 -20.70 -19.23
N CYS A 162 11.03 -21.88 -19.39
CA CYS A 162 12.35 -22.19 -18.82
C CYS A 162 13.42 -21.14 -19.18
N ARG A 163 13.40 -20.64 -20.42
CA ARG A 163 14.31 -19.59 -20.88
C ARG A 163 13.98 -18.22 -20.26
N GLY A 164 12.69 -17.95 -20.03
CA GLY A 164 12.22 -16.74 -19.38
C GLY A 164 12.59 -16.68 -17.90
N VAL A 165 12.37 -17.78 -17.17
CA VAL A 165 12.75 -17.91 -15.75
C VAL A 165 14.26 -17.77 -15.58
N PHE A 166 15.07 -18.38 -16.46
CA PHE A 166 16.52 -18.21 -16.43
C PHE A 166 16.95 -16.73 -16.61
N LYS A 167 16.35 -16.04 -17.59
CA LYS A 167 16.61 -14.60 -17.80
C LYS A 167 16.14 -13.75 -16.61
N LEU A 168 15.00 -14.09 -16.01
CA LEU A 168 14.46 -13.39 -14.84
C LEU A 168 15.37 -13.55 -13.62
N LEU A 169 15.87 -14.76 -13.36
CA LEU A 169 16.84 -15.03 -12.31
C LEU A 169 18.12 -14.23 -12.53
N LEU A 170 18.65 -14.22 -13.76
CA LEU A 170 19.82 -13.41 -14.10
C LEU A 170 19.57 -11.91 -13.87
N ALA A 171 18.39 -11.40 -14.23
CA ALA A 171 18.00 -10.01 -14.01
C ALA A 171 17.82 -9.66 -12.51
N THR A 172 17.46 -10.62 -11.65
CA THR A 172 17.43 -10.41 -10.18
C THR A 172 18.82 -10.43 -9.55
N VAL A 173 19.71 -11.33 -10.01
CA VAL A 173 21.03 -11.51 -9.42
C VAL A 173 21.97 -10.35 -9.78
N ALA A 174 21.87 -9.79 -10.98
CA ALA A 174 22.79 -8.73 -11.43
C ALA A 174 22.79 -7.47 -10.53
N PRO A 175 21.64 -6.86 -10.17
CA PRO A 175 21.62 -5.73 -9.23
C PRO A 175 22.04 -6.13 -7.81
N ALA A 176 21.68 -7.34 -7.36
CA ALA A 176 22.00 -7.82 -6.03
C ALA A 176 23.51 -8.03 -5.83
N MET A 177 24.19 -8.58 -6.85
CA MET A 177 25.65 -8.72 -6.85
C MET A 177 26.36 -7.35 -6.84
N MET A 178 25.84 -6.39 -7.60
CA MET A 178 26.35 -5.02 -7.61
C MET A 178 26.32 -4.39 -6.21
N VAL A 179 25.22 -4.56 -5.47
CA VAL A 179 25.09 -4.05 -4.10
C VAL A 179 25.96 -4.83 -3.10
N ALA A 180 26.07 -6.15 -3.26
CA ALA A 180 26.86 -7.00 -2.38
C ALA A 180 28.35 -6.58 -2.37
N GLU A 181 28.94 -6.30 -3.54
CA GLU A 181 30.35 -5.93 -3.64
C GLU A 181 30.71 -4.65 -2.85
N PHE A 182 29.80 -3.67 -2.78
CA PHE A 182 30.04 -2.40 -2.08
C PHE A 182 29.61 -2.39 -0.60
N THR A 183 28.83 -3.37 -0.15
CA THR A 183 28.25 -3.38 1.21
C THR A 183 29.05 -4.22 2.21
N PHE A 184 29.72 -5.29 1.75
CA PHE A 184 30.37 -6.25 2.65
C PHE A 184 31.82 -5.98 3.07
N PRO A 185 32.69 -5.25 2.32
CA PRO A 185 34.10 -5.19 2.68
C PRO A 185 34.49 -4.04 3.63
N VAL A 186 33.73 -2.95 3.77
CA VAL A 186 34.18 -1.77 4.55
C VAL A 186 33.03 -0.95 5.15
N ASN A 187 33.13 -0.62 6.45
CA ASN A 187 32.16 0.23 7.15
C ASN A 187 32.18 1.65 6.57
N GLY A 188 31.03 2.11 6.06
CA GLY A 188 30.87 3.48 5.55
C GLY A 188 30.96 3.63 4.03
N ILE A 189 30.92 2.57 3.22
CA ILE A 189 30.80 2.66 1.74
C ILE A 189 29.36 2.35 1.27
N SER A 190 28.45 1.99 2.19
CA SER A 190 27.07 1.61 1.85
C SER A 190 26.33 2.69 1.04
N TYR A 191 26.56 3.98 1.28
CA TYR A 191 25.96 5.06 0.49
C TYR A 191 26.43 5.08 -0.97
N VAL A 192 27.66 4.64 -1.26
CA VAL A 192 28.18 4.51 -2.63
C VAL A 192 27.43 3.39 -3.34
N GLY A 193 27.20 2.25 -2.68
CA GLY A 193 26.41 1.15 -3.21
C GLY A 193 24.97 1.58 -3.55
N TRP A 194 24.32 2.33 -2.64
CA TRP A 194 23.00 2.90 -2.91
C TRP A 194 23.03 3.91 -4.08
N ALA A 195 24.01 4.80 -4.15
CA ALA A 195 24.14 5.77 -5.25
C ALA A 195 24.32 5.08 -6.61
N VAL A 196 25.14 4.03 -6.65
CA VAL A 196 25.36 3.20 -7.85
C VAL A 196 24.08 2.47 -8.26
N LEU A 197 23.31 1.96 -7.30
CA LEU A 197 22.01 1.32 -7.55
C LEU A 197 20.98 2.33 -8.11
N PHE A 198 20.88 3.53 -7.54
CA PHE A 198 20.00 4.58 -8.07
C PHE A 198 20.42 5.04 -9.46
N LEU A 199 21.74 5.13 -9.73
CA LEU A 199 22.25 5.42 -11.07
C LEU A 199 21.83 4.32 -12.07
N PHE A 200 21.97 3.05 -11.68
CA PHE A 200 21.54 1.92 -12.49
C PHE A 200 20.04 1.99 -12.83
N PHE A 201 19.18 2.24 -11.84
CA PHE A 201 17.74 2.42 -12.09
C PHE A 201 17.46 3.65 -12.96
N GLY A 202 18.20 4.75 -12.79
CA GLY A 202 18.11 5.92 -13.66
C GLY A 202 18.43 5.59 -15.13
N VAL A 203 19.51 4.86 -15.39
CA VAL A 203 19.88 4.41 -16.75
C VAL A 203 18.83 3.45 -17.32
N ALA A 204 18.39 2.46 -16.54
CA ALA A 204 17.35 1.53 -16.97
C ALA A 204 16.02 2.24 -17.28
N THR A 205 15.67 3.26 -16.50
CA THR A 205 14.50 4.13 -16.75
C THR A 205 14.65 4.90 -18.05
N ALA A 206 15.84 5.46 -18.32
CA ALA A 206 16.11 6.18 -19.56
C ALA A 206 15.99 5.27 -20.79
N ILE A 207 16.51 4.04 -20.71
CA ILE A 207 16.37 3.03 -21.77
C ILE A 207 14.89 2.71 -22.01
N ARG A 208 14.13 2.45 -20.93
CA ARG A 208 12.70 2.16 -21.03
C ARG A 208 11.91 3.31 -21.65
N THR A 209 12.21 4.55 -21.23
CA THR A 209 11.57 5.74 -21.77
C THR A 209 11.90 5.92 -23.25
N GLY A 210 13.15 5.66 -23.66
CA GLY A 210 13.56 5.67 -25.05
C GLY A 210 12.75 4.70 -25.93
N ILE A 211 12.60 3.45 -25.48
CA ILE A 211 11.80 2.43 -26.19
C ILE A 211 10.35 2.90 -26.33
N ARG A 212 9.73 3.43 -25.27
CA ARG A 212 8.34 3.93 -25.34
C ARG A 212 8.17 5.07 -26.33
N VAL A 213 9.08 6.02 -26.34
CA VAL A 213 9.02 7.17 -27.25
C VAL A 213 9.21 6.73 -28.71
N GLU A 214 10.11 5.75 -28.95
CA GLU A 214 10.31 5.19 -30.29
C GLU A 214 9.08 4.44 -30.80
N ASP A 215 8.44 3.63 -29.95
CA ASP A 215 7.26 2.84 -30.31
C ASP A 215 5.92 3.57 -30.09
N GLY A 216 5.96 4.86 -29.73
CA GLY A 216 4.77 5.70 -29.50
C GLY A 216 3.90 5.30 -28.30
N ILE A 217 4.42 4.46 -27.39
CA ILE A 217 3.70 3.90 -26.25
C ILE A 217 3.42 4.99 -25.21
N GLN A 218 2.16 5.14 -24.82
CA GLN A 218 1.76 6.15 -23.84
C GLN A 218 2.27 5.85 -22.43
N GLY A 219 2.70 6.89 -21.72
CA GLY A 219 2.98 6.90 -20.29
C GLY A 219 3.96 8.00 -19.90
N ASN A 220 4.36 8.01 -18.62
CA ASN A 220 5.29 9.01 -18.08
C ASN A 220 6.64 8.41 -17.65
N MET A 221 7.71 9.21 -17.64
CA MET A 221 9.03 8.83 -17.12
C MET A 221 8.97 8.41 -15.65
N VAL A 222 8.10 9.03 -14.86
CA VAL A 222 7.89 8.68 -13.45
C VAL A 222 7.34 7.25 -13.30
N GLU A 223 6.41 6.85 -14.14
CA GLU A 223 5.86 5.49 -14.14
C GLU A 223 6.95 4.47 -14.49
N ASP A 224 7.76 4.76 -15.51
CA ASP A 224 8.91 3.92 -15.87
C ASP A 224 9.91 3.80 -14.72
N PHE A 225 10.18 4.89 -14.02
CA PHE A 225 11.10 4.88 -12.88
C PHE A 225 10.59 3.96 -11.77
N PHE A 226 9.31 4.06 -11.40
CA PHE A 226 8.75 3.19 -10.36
C PHE A 226 8.68 1.72 -10.79
N VAL A 227 8.31 1.45 -12.04
CA VAL A 227 8.30 0.08 -12.60
C VAL A 227 9.70 -0.52 -12.60
N VAL A 228 10.71 0.26 -13.00
CA VAL A 228 12.10 -0.19 -12.99
C VAL A 228 12.62 -0.36 -11.56
N MET A 229 12.30 0.55 -10.65
CA MET A 229 12.77 0.48 -9.25
C MET A 229 12.15 -0.69 -8.47
N LEU A 230 10.84 -0.91 -8.61
CA LEU A 230 10.11 -1.92 -7.84
C LEU A 230 10.10 -3.29 -8.53
N LEU A 231 10.08 -3.32 -9.87
CA LEU A 231 9.85 -4.50 -10.68
C LEU A 231 10.91 -4.67 -11.77
N TYR A 232 12.17 -4.26 -11.50
CA TYR A 232 13.29 -4.33 -12.45
C TYR A 232 13.36 -5.63 -13.25
N PRO A 233 13.31 -6.83 -12.63
CA PRO A 233 13.49 -8.07 -13.38
C PRO A 233 12.40 -8.27 -14.44
N PHE A 234 11.16 -7.90 -14.11
CA PHE A 234 10.01 -7.97 -15.01
C PHE A 234 10.09 -6.89 -16.08
N ALA A 235 10.47 -5.67 -15.70
CA ALA A 235 10.64 -4.55 -16.64
C ALA A 235 11.74 -4.84 -17.67
N ALA A 236 12.88 -5.37 -17.22
CA ALA A 236 13.99 -5.78 -18.09
C ALA A 236 13.59 -6.91 -19.03
N TYR A 237 12.87 -7.91 -18.52
CA TYR A 237 12.34 -9.00 -19.35
C TYR A 237 11.35 -8.49 -20.40
N GLN A 238 10.42 -7.60 -20.02
CA GLN A 238 9.45 -7.00 -20.93
C GLN A 238 10.16 -6.22 -22.05
N MET A 239 11.14 -5.38 -21.73
CA MET A 239 11.91 -4.62 -22.72
C MET A 239 12.68 -5.55 -23.68
N ASP A 240 13.36 -6.57 -23.17
CA ASP A 240 14.09 -7.55 -24.00
C ASP A 240 13.15 -8.29 -24.97
N GLN A 241 12.02 -8.79 -24.48
CA GLN A 241 11.05 -9.47 -25.33
C GLN A 241 10.42 -8.54 -26.37
N HIS A 242 10.14 -7.29 -26.00
CA HIS A 242 9.57 -6.31 -26.92
C HIS A 242 10.51 -6.03 -28.10
N VAL A 243 11.79 -5.77 -27.82
CA VAL A 243 12.81 -5.52 -28.83
C VAL A 243 13.01 -6.75 -29.73
N LEU A 244 13.01 -7.97 -29.16
CA LEU A 244 13.12 -9.20 -29.95
C LEU A 244 11.94 -9.38 -30.92
N ASN A 245 10.72 -9.12 -30.45
CA ASN A 245 9.52 -9.18 -31.28
C ASN A 245 9.57 -8.15 -32.41
N HIS A 246 9.95 -6.90 -32.11
CA HIS A 246 10.12 -5.84 -33.12
C HIS A 246 11.17 -6.19 -34.18
N ARG A 247 12.28 -6.83 -33.80
CA ARG A 247 13.28 -7.32 -34.76
C ARG A 247 12.74 -8.44 -35.64
N GLN A 248 11.97 -9.36 -35.09
CA GLN A 248 11.36 -10.45 -35.85
C GLN A 248 10.32 -9.93 -36.85
N THR A 249 9.47 -8.98 -36.45
CA THR A 249 8.52 -8.36 -37.39
C THR A 249 9.21 -7.58 -38.50
N LYS A 250 10.34 -6.90 -38.23
CA LYS A 250 11.14 -6.27 -39.29
C LYS A 250 11.72 -7.30 -40.26
N MET A 251 12.34 -8.37 -39.75
CA MET A 251 12.87 -9.44 -40.61
C MET A 251 11.76 -10.14 -41.42
N ASN A 252 10.60 -10.39 -40.82
CA ASN A 252 9.48 -11.01 -41.53
C ASN A 252 8.85 -10.04 -42.55
N GLY A 253 8.74 -8.75 -42.25
CA GLY A 253 8.25 -7.74 -43.20
C GLY A 253 9.17 -7.55 -44.40
N ASP A 254 10.49 -7.62 -44.19
CA ASP A 254 11.48 -7.61 -45.26
C ASP A 254 11.41 -8.90 -46.12
N VAL A 255 10.95 -10.01 -45.52
CA VAL A 255 10.72 -11.30 -46.21
C VAL A 255 9.34 -11.37 -46.89
N GLU A 256 8.31 -10.73 -46.36
CA GLU A 256 6.95 -10.67 -46.93
C GLU A 256 6.83 -9.70 -48.12
N HIS A 257 7.76 -8.75 -48.28
CA HIS A 257 7.99 -8.12 -49.60
C HIS A 257 8.49 -9.13 -50.67
N GLY A 258 8.79 -10.36 -50.26
CA GLY A 258 8.99 -11.52 -51.12
C GLY A 258 7.81 -12.52 -51.16
N HIS A 259 7.02 -12.70 -50.10
CA HIS A 259 5.82 -13.56 -50.10
C HIS A 259 4.86 -13.23 -48.95
N VAL A 260 3.68 -12.69 -49.29
CA VAL A 260 2.54 -12.43 -48.38
C VAL A 260 1.88 -13.74 -47.94
N CYS A 261 1.60 -13.89 -46.63
CA CYS A 261 0.34 -14.43 -46.06
C CYS A 261 0.42 -14.47 -44.53
N GLU A 262 -0.19 -13.50 -43.85
CA GLU A 262 -0.38 -13.50 -42.40
C GLU A 262 -1.85 -13.79 -42.03
N ASN A 263 -2.05 -14.61 -40.99
CA ASN A 263 -3.34 -14.81 -40.31
C ASN A 263 -3.16 -14.40 -38.85
N PRO A 264 -4.06 -13.59 -38.25
CA PRO A 264 -3.86 -13.07 -36.90
C PRO A 264 -4.45 -14.03 -35.84
N ALA A 265 -3.71 -14.26 -34.75
CA ALA A 265 -4.26 -14.83 -33.52
C ALA A 265 -4.62 -13.70 -32.53
N PRO A 266 -5.74 -13.81 -31.80
CA PRO A 266 -6.27 -12.72 -30.98
C PRO A 266 -5.46 -12.50 -29.70
N LYS A 267 -5.15 -11.24 -29.38
CA LYS A 267 -4.51 -10.86 -28.11
C LYS A 267 -5.58 -10.48 -27.09
N LEU A 268 -5.63 -11.24 -26.01
CA LEU A 268 -6.44 -10.98 -24.83
C LEU A 268 -5.80 -9.81 -24.05
N ILE A 269 -6.54 -8.71 -23.91
CA ILE A 269 -6.15 -7.54 -23.13
C ILE A 269 -6.39 -7.85 -21.65
N VAL A 270 -5.33 -7.88 -20.84
CA VAL A 270 -5.44 -7.87 -19.38
C VAL A 270 -4.85 -6.55 -18.91
N ILE A 271 -5.74 -5.63 -18.53
CA ILE A 271 -5.40 -4.39 -17.82
C ILE A 271 -5.30 -4.77 -16.34
N LEU A 272 -4.07 -4.89 -15.84
CA LEU A 272 -3.72 -4.83 -14.42
C LEU A 272 -2.47 -3.97 -14.27
#